data_AF-A0AAW2IIN1-F1
#
_entry.id   AF-A0AAW2IIN1-F1
#
_cell.length_a   1.000
_cell.length_b   1.000
_cell.length_c   1.000
_cell.angle_alpha   90.00
_cell.angle_beta   90.00
_cell.angle_gamma   90.00
#
_symmetry.space_group_name_H-M   'P 1'
#
loop_
_entity.id
_entity.type
_entity.pdbx_description
1 polymer ?
#
loop_
_entity_poly.entity_id
_entity_poly.type
_entity_poly.pdbx_seq_one_letter_code
_entity_poly.pdbx_strand_id
1 'polypeptide(L)'
;MAKWSATFQSYVQLTRMQIQSSTPNEGVKVQMFERSVQNNRYCFLENSYRNGLVLPAQYAVLCKWYEWIEENVDISLDLIVYLQSSPEVVYERVLSRNRAEEKTVNLKYLESLHESHEKWLANAKSSTPVLIVDANASLNDIVKSYRKILPAIYQSKNNTTDRLK
;
A
#
# COMPACT_ATOMS: atom_id res chain seq x y z
N MET A 1 7.22 17.90 -11.92
CA MET A 1 6.74 16.52 -11.74
C MET A 1 5.35 16.27 -12.35
N ALA A 2 4.40 17.21 -12.30
CA ALA A 2 3.01 17.01 -12.75
C ALA A 2 2.83 16.36 -14.14
N LYS A 3 3.66 16.70 -15.14
CA LYS A 3 3.58 16.13 -16.50
C LYS A 3 3.57 14.59 -16.52
N TRP A 4 4.34 13.95 -15.65
CA TRP A 4 4.54 12.50 -15.67
C TRP A 4 3.77 11.75 -14.60
N SER A 5 3.13 12.47 -13.67
CA SER A 5 2.46 11.86 -12.53
C SER A 5 1.35 10.90 -12.96
N ALA A 6 0.48 11.30 -13.90
CA ALA A 6 -0.59 10.41 -14.37
C ALA A 6 -0.04 9.16 -15.08
N THR A 7 0.94 9.31 -15.96
CA THR A 7 1.59 8.18 -16.65
C THR A 7 2.27 7.23 -15.67
N PHE A 8 2.97 7.78 -14.68
CA PHE A 8 3.61 7.01 -13.62
C PHE A 8 2.58 6.23 -12.79
N GLN A 9 1.51 6.89 -12.32
CA GLN A 9 0.45 6.23 -11.55
C GLN A 9 -0.24 5.12 -12.36
N SER A 10 -0.47 5.34 -13.66
CA SER A 10 -1.00 4.32 -14.58
C SER A 10 -0.11 3.09 -14.68
N TYR A 11 1.20 3.30 -14.80
CA TYR A 11 2.16 2.19 -14.95
C TYR A 11 2.36 1.43 -13.64
N VAL A 12 2.36 2.14 -12.49
CA VAL A 12 2.36 1.48 -11.17
C VAL A 12 1.10 0.64 -10.99
N GLN A 13 -0.07 1.13 -11.40
CA GLN A 13 -1.32 0.36 -11.33
C GLN A 13 -1.25 -0.93 -12.15
N LEU A 14 -0.76 -0.85 -13.40
CA LEU A 14 -0.57 -2.01 -14.27
C LEU A 14 0.38 -3.05 -13.65
N THR A 15 1.56 -2.62 -13.23
CA THR A 15 2.60 -3.53 -12.71
C THR A 15 2.19 -4.16 -11.38
N ARG A 16 1.48 -3.43 -10.51
CA ARG A 16 0.97 -3.97 -9.24
C ARG A 16 -0.16 -4.98 -9.46
N MET A 17 -1.07 -4.68 -10.39
CA MET A 17 -2.12 -5.61 -10.79
C MET A 17 -1.52 -6.93 -11.28
N GLN A 18 -0.55 -6.89 -12.21
CA GLN A 18 0.13 -8.09 -12.72
C GLN A 18 0.80 -8.93 -11.64
N ILE A 19 1.41 -8.27 -10.64
CA ILE A 19 2.04 -8.96 -9.52
C ILE A 19 0.98 -9.60 -8.62
N GLN A 20 -0.10 -8.88 -8.28
CA GLN A 20 -1.13 -9.41 -7.38
C GLN A 20 -1.97 -10.51 -8.02
N SER A 21 -2.22 -10.44 -9.32
CA SER A 21 -2.94 -11.47 -10.07
C SER A 21 -2.05 -12.65 -10.46
N SER A 22 -0.78 -12.69 -10.04
CA SER A 22 0.13 -13.77 -10.38
C SER A 22 -0.10 -14.99 -9.51
N THR A 23 -0.07 -16.18 -10.11
CA THR A 23 -0.20 -17.44 -9.38
C THR A 23 1.01 -17.66 -8.47
N PRO A 24 0.82 -18.03 -7.19
CA PRO A 24 1.91 -18.46 -6.33
C PRO A 24 2.69 -19.63 -6.95
N ASN A 25 4.00 -19.69 -6.70
CA ASN A 25 4.79 -20.88 -7.05
C ASN A 25 4.27 -22.13 -6.31
N GLU A 26 4.51 -23.30 -6.89
CA GLU A 26 4.11 -24.57 -6.29
C GLU A 26 4.66 -24.71 -4.85
N GLY A 27 3.79 -25.08 -3.92
CA GLY A 27 4.12 -25.22 -2.49
C GLY A 27 4.12 -23.92 -1.67
N VAL A 28 3.93 -22.74 -2.28
CA VAL A 28 3.84 -21.46 -1.56
C VAL A 28 2.45 -21.27 -0.94
N LYS A 29 2.40 -21.24 0.40
CA LYS A 29 1.15 -21.04 1.17
C LYS A 29 0.78 -19.57 1.42
N VAL A 30 1.78 -18.69 1.33
CA VAL A 30 1.66 -17.25 1.60
C VAL A 30 2.42 -16.51 0.51
N GLN A 31 1.69 -15.67 -0.24
CA GLN A 31 2.26 -14.75 -1.21
C GLN A 31 2.27 -13.36 -0.58
N MET A 32 3.43 -12.71 -0.57
CA MET A 32 3.59 -11.38 0.02
C MET A 32 3.89 -10.36 -1.07
N PHE A 33 3.26 -9.20 -0.97
CA PHE A 33 3.45 -8.09 -1.90
C PHE A 33 4.00 -6.87 -1.16
N GLU A 34 5.04 -6.25 -1.71
CA GLU A 34 5.45 -4.92 -1.26
C GLU A 34 4.47 -3.89 -1.85
N ARG A 35 3.54 -3.38 -1.04
CA ARG A 35 2.38 -2.56 -1.46
C ARG A 35 1.38 -3.36 -2.31
N SER A 36 0.37 -2.66 -2.81
CA SER A 36 -0.71 -3.20 -3.63
C SER A 36 -1.30 -2.14 -4.58
N VAL A 37 -2.17 -2.58 -5.48
CA VAL A 37 -2.95 -1.74 -6.38
C VAL A 37 -3.94 -0.88 -5.59
N GLN A 38 -4.50 -1.39 -4.49
CA GLN A 38 -5.32 -0.62 -3.54
C GLN A 38 -4.50 0.53 -2.93
N ASN A 39 -3.26 0.28 -2.51
CA ASN A 39 -2.39 1.33 -1.99
C ASN A 39 -2.09 2.41 -3.04
N ASN A 40 -1.89 2.02 -4.31
CA ASN A 40 -1.74 2.98 -5.39
C ASN A 40 -2.98 3.88 -5.54
N ARG A 41 -4.17 3.26 -5.55
CA ARG A 41 -5.47 3.96 -5.70
C ARG A 41 -5.80 4.90 -4.54
N TYR A 42 -5.68 4.42 -3.30
CA TYR A 42 -6.17 5.13 -2.10
C TYR A 42 -5.11 6.00 -1.42
N CYS A 43 -3.82 5.79 -1.69
CA CYS A 43 -2.75 6.64 -1.17
C CYS A 43 -2.11 7.50 -2.25
N PHE A 44 -1.40 6.89 -3.21
CA PHE A 44 -0.53 7.65 -4.13
C PHE A 44 -1.32 8.47 -5.15
N LEU A 45 -2.37 7.91 -5.74
CA LEU A 45 -3.21 8.61 -6.71
C LEU A 45 -4.02 9.74 -6.02
N GLU A 46 -4.61 9.45 -4.85
CA GLU A 46 -5.30 10.44 -4.00
C GLU A 46 -4.37 11.59 -3.63
N ASN A 47 -3.18 11.29 -3.13
CA ASN A 47 -2.17 12.27 -2.77
C ASN A 47 -1.73 13.11 -3.98
N SER A 48 -1.50 12.46 -5.13
CA SER A 48 -1.11 13.14 -6.36
C SER A 48 -2.21 14.09 -6.87
N TYR A 49 -3.48 13.68 -6.77
CA TYR A 49 -4.61 14.51 -7.14
C TYR A 49 -4.78 15.72 -6.21
N ARG A 50 -4.75 15.52 -4.88
CA ARG A 50 -4.85 16.59 -3.89
C ARG A 50 -3.74 17.64 -4.02
N ASN A 51 -2.53 17.20 -4.39
CA ASN A 51 -1.39 18.09 -4.61
C ASN A 51 -1.34 18.70 -6.02
N GLY A 52 -2.39 18.54 -6.84
CA GLY A 52 -2.47 19.12 -8.19
C GLY A 52 -1.48 18.54 -9.20
N LEU A 53 -0.91 17.36 -8.92
CA LEU A 53 0.05 16.68 -9.81
C LEU A 53 -0.66 15.86 -10.89
N VAL A 54 -1.90 15.44 -10.64
CA VAL A 54 -2.76 14.72 -11.58
C VAL A 54 -4.01 15.57 -11.82
N LEU A 55 -4.36 15.79 -13.10
CA LEU A 55 -5.53 16.59 -13.47
C LEU A 55 -6.84 15.82 -13.18
N PRO A 56 -7.98 16.51 -12.96
CA PRO A 56 -9.26 15.86 -12.69
C PRO A 56 -9.67 14.80 -13.72
N ALA A 57 -9.47 15.06 -15.01
CA ALA A 57 -9.79 14.09 -16.06
C ALA A 57 -8.89 12.84 -16.00
N GLN A 58 -7.58 13.02 -15.73
CA GLN A 58 -6.64 11.91 -15.58
C GLN A 58 -6.96 11.07 -14.34
N TYR A 59 -7.29 11.75 -13.23
CA TYR A 59 -7.70 11.11 -11.99
C TYR A 59 -8.96 10.26 -12.20
N ALA A 60 -9.99 10.81 -12.87
CA ALA A 60 -11.23 10.10 -13.17
C ALA A 60 -10.98 8.85 -14.03
N VAL A 61 -10.14 8.94 -15.06
CA VAL A 61 -9.76 7.80 -15.91
C VAL A 61 -9.04 6.72 -15.10
N LEU A 62 -8.07 7.09 -14.26
CA LEU A 62 -7.33 6.12 -13.43
C LEU A 62 -8.23 5.46 -12.37
N CYS A 63 -9.20 6.19 -11.81
CA CYS A 63 -10.20 5.63 -10.92
C CYS A 63 -11.08 4.61 -11.64
N LYS A 64 -11.57 4.92 -12.85
CA LYS A 64 -12.36 3.99 -13.66
C LYS A 64 -11.59 2.74 -14.05
N TRP A 65 -10.30 2.87 -14.36
CA TRP A 65 -9.43 1.71 -14.54
C TRP A 65 -9.31 0.87 -13.28
N TYR A 66 -9.21 1.48 -12.10
CA TYR A 66 -9.15 0.73 -10.85
C TYR A 66 -10.45 -0.02 -10.58
N GLU A 67 -11.61 0.63 -10.76
CA GLU A 67 -12.93 -0.02 -10.62
C GLU A 67 -13.04 -1.24 -11.54
N TRP A 68 -12.65 -1.10 -12.81
CA TRP A 68 -12.65 -2.22 -13.74
C TRP A 68 -11.72 -3.37 -13.29
N ILE A 69 -10.53 -3.05 -12.78
CA ILE A 69 -9.60 -4.08 -12.27
C ILE A 69 -10.21 -4.81 -11.07
N GLU A 70 -10.81 -4.09 -10.13
CA GLU A 70 -11.43 -4.66 -8.93
C GLU A 70 -12.58 -5.62 -9.28
N GLU A 71 -13.31 -5.34 -10.37
CA GLU A 71 -14.42 -6.18 -10.84
C GLU A 71 -13.96 -7.38 -11.69
N ASN A 72 -12.82 -7.29 -12.39
CA ASN A 72 -12.45 -8.24 -13.45
C ASN A 72 -11.16 -9.02 -13.19
N VAL A 73 -10.37 -8.65 -12.18
CA VAL A 73 -9.08 -9.27 -11.87
C VAL A 73 -9.03 -9.63 -10.39
N ASP A 74 -8.58 -10.84 -10.07
CA ASP A 74 -8.33 -11.20 -8.67
C ASP A 74 -7.10 -10.44 -8.13
N ILE A 75 -7.39 -9.34 -7.45
CA ILE A 75 -6.43 -8.51 -6.70
C ILE A 75 -6.72 -8.53 -5.20
N SER A 76 -7.48 -9.54 -4.74
CA SER A 76 -7.95 -9.63 -3.36
C SER A 76 -6.78 -9.74 -2.37
N LEU A 77 -6.99 -9.23 -1.15
CA LEU A 77 -6.01 -9.28 -0.07
C LEU A 77 -6.65 -9.90 1.17
N ASP A 78 -6.03 -10.95 1.69
CA ASP A 78 -6.43 -11.61 2.93
C ASP A 78 -6.09 -10.77 4.17
N LEU A 79 -4.97 -10.03 4.11
CA LEU A 79 -4.43 -9.24 5.21
C LEU A 79 -3.56 -8.10 4.65
N ILE A 80 -3.68 -6.92 5.24
CA ILE A 80 -2.77 -5.79 5.01
C ILE A 80 -1.88 -5.62 6.24
N VAL A 81 -0.57 -5.57 6.03
CA VAL A 81 0.39 -5.21 7.09
C VAL A 81 0.81 -3.75 6.89
N TYR A 82 0.39 -2.88 7.80
CA TYR A 82 0.71 -1.47 7.79
C TYR A 82 1.89 -1.15 8.72
N LEU A 83 3.04 -0.85 8.13
CA LEU A 83 4.22 -0.36 8.86
C LEU A 83 4.05 1.15 9.11
N GLN A 84 3.44 1.49 10.25
CA GLN A 84 3.11 2.87 10.59
C GLN A 84 4.34 3.57 11.19
N SER A 85 4.70 4.72 10.65
CA SER A 85 5.80 5.56 11.17
C SER A 85 5.45 7.02 10.97
N SER A 86 5.96 7.86 11.86
CA SER A 86 5.83 9.31 11.79
C SER A 86 6.54 9.87 10.54
N PRO A 87 6.01 10.93 9.90
CA PRO A 87 6.65 11.58 8.76
C PRO A 87 8.10 11.99 9.01
N GLU A 88 8.42 12.42 10.22
CA GLU A 88 9.76 12.85 10.65
C GLU A 88 10.76 11.68 10.59
N VAL A 89 10.40 10.54 11.19
CA VAL A 89 11.24 9.33 11.15
C VAL A 89 11.42 8.83 9.72
N VAL A 90 10.36 8.88 8.90
CA VAL A 90 10.45 8.53 7.47
C VAL A 90 11.37 9.49 6.73
N TYR A 91 11.30 10.78 7.02
CA TYR A 91 12.14 11.80 6.39
C TYR A 91 13.63 11.57 6.71
N GLU A 92 13.97 11.31 7.98
CA GLU A 92 15.33 10.93 8.37
C GLU A 92 15.83 9.69 7.61
N ARG A 93 14.97 8.68 7.42
CA ARG A 93 15.28 7.46 6.64
C ARG A 93 15.40 7.70 5.13
N VAL A 94 14.75 8.72 4.58
CA VAL A 94 14.93 9.14 3.19
C VAL A 94 16.31 9.80 3.04
N LEU A 95 16.65 10.72 3.94
CA LEU A 95 17.95 11.39 3.95
C LEU A 95 19.11 10.40 4.14
N SER A 96 18.98 9.44 5.05
CA SER A 96 20.03 8.45 5.30
C SER A 96 20.26 7.50 4.12
N ARG A 97 19.21 7.16 3.36
CA ARG A 97 19.33 6.32 2.14
C ARG A 97 19.98 7.04 0.97
N ASN A 98 19.86 8.37 0.92
CA ASN A 98 20.48 9.25 -0.07
C ASN A 98 20.29 8.80 -1.54
N ARG A 99 19.06 8.39 -1.89
CA ARG A 99 18.71 8.05 -3.28
C ARG A 99 18.56 9.31 -4.13
N ALA A 100 19.14 9.32 -5.32
CA ALA A 100 19.16 10.50 -6.19
C ALA A 100 17.75 10.96 -6.58
N GLU A 101 16.84 10.00 -6.78
CA GLU A 101 15.44 10.20 -7.17
C GLU A 101 14.60 10.78 -6.03
N GLU A 102 15.00 10.55 -4.78
CA GLU A 102 14.27 10.99 -3.58
C GLU A 102 14.72 12.39 -3.10
N LYS A 103 15.70 13.05 -3.75
CA LYS A 103 16.24 14.36 -3.34
C LYS A 103 15.21 15.49 -3.27
N THR A 104 14.12 15.38 -4.02
CA THR A 104 13.05 16.40 -4.05
C THR A 104 11.93 16.12 -3.06
N VAL A 105 11.99 14.99 -2.35
CA VAL A 105 11.02 14.62 -1.32
C VAL A 105 11.26 15.49 -0.09
N ASN A 106 10.24 16.26 0.30
CA ASN A 106 10.24 17.08 1.50
C ASN A 106 9.30 16.50 2.57
N LEU A 107 9.45 16.98 3.80
CA LEU A 107 8.62 16.53 4.92
C LEU A 107 7.13 16.73 4.65
N LYS A 108 6.73 17.87 4.07
CA LYS A 108 5.34 18.18 3.72
C LYS A 108 4.69 17.15 2.78
N TYR A 109 5.46 16.64 1.82
CA TYR A 109 4.99 15.57 0.94
C TYR A 109 4.78 14.26 1.72
N LEU A 110 5.68 13.94 2.65
CA LEU A 110 5.58 12.75 3.50
C LEU A 110 4.40 12.85 4.48
N GLU A 111 4.13 14.02 5.05
CA GLU A 111 2.95 14.31 5.87
C GLU A 111 1.65 14.06 5.08
N SER A 112 1.52 14.64 3.88
CA SER A 112 0.37 14.46 3.00
C SER A 112 0.17 12.99 2.58
N LEU A 113 1.27 12.26 2.36
CA LEU A 113 1.21 10.83 2.07
C LEU A 113 0.83 10.00 3.30
N HIS A 114 1.33 10.37 4.48
CA HIS A 114 0.98 9.73 5.76
C HIS A 114 -0.52 9.88 6.04
N GLU A 115 -1.08 11.09 5.90
CA GLU A 115 -2.53 11.33 6.02
C GLU A 115 -3.37 10.44 5.10
N SER A 116 -2.88 10.20 3.88
CA SER A 116 -3.55 9.32 2.92
C SER A 116 -3.56 7.86 3.40
N HIS A 117 -2.49 7.39 4.05
CA HIS A 117 -2.44 6.06 4.66
C HIS A 117 -3.32 5.98 5.90
N GLU A 118 -3.29 6.97 6.79
CA GLU A 118 -4.14 7.01 7.99
C GLU A 118 -5.63 7.00 7.61
N LYS A 119 -6.01 7.77 6.58
CA LYS A 119 -7.39 7.79 6.07
C LYS A 119 -7.82 6.43 5.54
N TRP A 120 -6.94 5.71 4.83
CA TRP A 120 -7.26 4.43 4.23
C TRP A 120 -7.20 3.25 5.23
N LEU A 121 -6.19 3.20 6.10
CA LEU A 121 -5.86 2.01 6.88
C LEU A 121 -6.27 2.11 8.35
N ALA A 122 -6.24 3.31 8.94
CA ALA A 122 -6.61 3.50 10.35
C ALA A 122 -8.09 3.90 10.52
N ASN A 123 -8.61 4.71 9.59
CA ASN A 123 -9.92 5.35 9.73
C ASN A 123 -11.02 4.79 8.83
N ALA A 124 -10.68 4.06 7.76
CA ALA A 124 -11.68 3.44 6.89
C ALA A 124 -12.00 2.02 7.35
N LYS A 125 -13.26 1.62 7.19
CA LYS A 125 -13.67 0.21 7.26
C LYS A 125 -13.16 -0.50 5.99
N SER A 126 -11.86 -0.79 5.95
CA SER A 126 -11.31 -1.72 4.96
C SER A 126 -12.01 -3.08 5.13
N SER A 127 -12.46 -3.67 4.03
CA SER A 127 -13.00 -5.04 4.02
C SER A 127 -11.91 -6.07 4.36
N THR A 128 -10.66 -5.74 4.05
CA THR A 128 -9.49 -6.55 4.40
C THR A 128 -8.99 -6.18 5.81
N PRO A 129 -8.75 -7.17 6.70
CA PRO A 129 -8.11 -6.96 7.98
C PRO A 129 -6.79 -6.20 7.86
N VAL A 130 -6.57 -5.23 8.75
CA VAL A 130 -5.33 -4.43 8.79
C VAL A 130 -4.59 -4.72 10.07
N LEU A 131 -3.33 -5.13 9.94
CA LEU A 131 -2.39 -5.26 11.03
C LEU A 131 -1.46 -4.05 11.07
N ILE A 132 -1.57 -3.24 12.12
CA ILE A 132 -0.71 -2.07 12.31
C ILE A 132 0.53 -2.48 13.13
N VAL A 133 1.71 -2.16 12.61
CA VAL A 133 3.00 -2.38 13.25
C VAL A 133 3.69 -1.03 13.42
N ASP A 134 4.03 -0.66 14.65
CA ASP A 134 4.82 0.54 14.92
C ASP A 134 6.23 0.38 14.36
N ALA A 135 6.49 1.09 13.28
CA ALA A 135 7.76 1.13 12.57
C ALA A 135 8.60 2.34 12.95
N ASN A 136 8.26 3.11 13.99
CA ASN A 136 9.18 4.07 14.60
C ASN A 136 10.24 3.36 15.44
N ALA A 137 9.91 2.18 15.99
CA ALA A 137 10.79 1.38 16.81
C ALA A 137 12.01 0.81 16.04
N SER A 138 12.99 0.29 16.78
CA SER A 138 14.16 -0.35 16.18
C SER A 138 13.77 -1.61 15.39
N LEU A 139 14.59 -2.03 14.42
CA LEU A 139 14.36 -3.27 13.66
C LEU A 139 14.14 -4.48 14.59
N ASN A 140 14.89 -4.55 15.69
CA ASN A 140 14.75 -5.61 16.67
C ASN A 140 13.36 -5.62 17.32
N ASP A 141 12.80 -4.45 17.61
CA ASP A 141 11.49 -4.32 18.25
C ASP A 141 10.35 -4.56 17.24
N ILE A 142 10.54 -4.16 15.99
CA ILE A 142 9.63 -4.51 14.89
C ILE A 142 9.60 -6.04 14.71
N VAL A 143 10.75 -6.71 14.67
CA VAL A 143 10.83 -8.17 14.55
C VAL A 143 10.17 -8.87 15.73
N LYS A 144 10.37 -8.39 16.96
CA LYS A 144 9.68 -8.92 18.15
C LYS A 144 8.17 -8.76 18.05
N SER A 145 7.71 -7.59 17.63
CA SER A 145 6.27 -7.30 17.47
C SER A 145 5.66 -8.20 16.40
N TYR A 146 6.30 -8.32 15.24
CA TYR A 146 5.90 -9.24 14.17
C TYR A 146 5.79 -10.69 14.66
N ARG A 147 6.79 -11.20 15.40
CA ARG A 147 6.77 -12.57 15.94
C ARG A 147 5.59 -12.83 16.89
N LYS A 148 5.18 -11.83 17.68
CA LYS A 148 4.01 -11.95 18.54
C LYS A 148 2.71 -12.05 17.76
N ILE A 149 2.64 -11.40 16.61
CA ILE A 149 1.42 -11.31 15.80
C ILE A 149 1.32 -12.44 14.77
N LEU A 150 2.44 -13.04 14.39
CA LEU A 150 2.53 -14.14 13.43
C LEU A 150 1.47 -15.26 13.64
N PRO A 151 1.17 -15.74 14.86
CA PRO A 151 0.15 -16.76 15.07
C PRO A 151 -1.26 -16.31 14.66
N ALA A 152 -1.62 -15.04 14.90
CA ALA A 152 -2.92 -14.48 14.53
C ALA A 152 -3.08 -14.38 13.01
N ILE A 153 -1.98 -14.09 12.29
CA ILE A 153 -1.95 -14.08 10.82
C ILE A 153 -2.29 -15.48 10.28
N TYR A 154 -1.67 -16.53 10.81
CA TYR A 154 -1.93 -17.91 10.38
C TYR A 154 -3.33 -18.41 10.77
N GLN A 155 -3.86 -18.00 11.93
CA GLN A 155 -5.19 -18.43 12.38
C GLN A 155 -6.33 -17.79 11.57
N SER A 156 -6.16 -16.56 11.07
CA SER A 156 -7.18 -15.87 10.25
C SER A 156 -7.57 -16.64 8.98
N LYS A 157 -6.65 -17.42 8.40
CA LYS A 157 -6.91 -18.26 7.22
C LYS A 157 -7.81 -19.47 7.50
N ASN A 158 -7.81 -20.01 8.72
CA ASN A 158 -8.59 -21.22 9.03
C ASN A 158 -10.10 -20.97 9.09
N ASN A 159 -10.53 -19.73 9.33
CA ASN A 159 -11.96 -19.39 9.44
C ASN A 159 -12.62 -18.98 8.11
N THR A 160 -11.84 -18.67 7.07
CA THR A 160 -12.37 -18.24 5.76
C THR A 160 -12.63 -19.44 4.84
N THR A 161 -11.94 -20.56 5.05
CA THR A 161 -12.10 -21.80 4.26
C THR A 161 -13.49 -22.46 4.44
N ASP A 162 -14.22 -22.11 5.50
CA ASP A 162 -15.58 -22.62 5.76
C ASP A 162 -16.70 -21.81 5.10
N ARG A 163 -16.39 -20.73 4.36
CA ARG A 163 -17.40 -19.89 3.68
C ARG A 163 -17.53 -20.11 2.17
N LEU A 164 -16.84 -21.12 1.62
CA LEU A 164 -16.91 -21.50 0.20
C LEU A 164 -17.34 -22.96 -0.01
N LYS A 165 -18.19 -23.49 0.87
CA LYS A 165 -18.98 -24.71 0.62
C LYS A 165 -20.45 -24.38 0.50
#